data_AF-A0A8J6U026-F1
#
_entry.id   AF-A0A8J6U026-F1
#
_cell.length_a   1.000
_cell.length_b   1.000
_cell.length_c   1.000
_cell.angle_alpha   90.00
_cell.angle_beta   90.00
_cell.angle_gamma   90.00
#
_symmetry.space_group_name_H-M   'P 1'
#
loop_
_entity.id
_entity.type
_entity.pdbx_description
1 polymer ?
#
loop_
_entity_poly.entity_id
_entity_poly.type
_entity_poly.pdbx_seq_one_letter_code
_entity_poly.pdbx_strand_id
1 'polypeptide(L)'
;MVRAVTVRLPGPPPVAQLRDIGIRNEEYMRIPTGELWWRIHRTAGHHVLAWNAFREHGPHLRFDPHPPPARHHDGHGVWYGASGPTVALAEAFQADRTIDRFRGHPYLTGLRFTRELRPLDI
;
A
#
# COMPACT_ATOMS: atom_id res chain seq x y z
N MET A 1 17.75 15.69 -43.63
CA MET A 1 18.09 15.14 -42.30
C MET A 1 17.00 15.56 -41.33
N VAL A 2 15.98 14.72 -41.11
CA VAL A 2 14.86 15.04 -40.21
C VAL A 2 15.30 14.67 -38.79
N ARG A 3 15.41 15.67 -37.90
CA ARG A 3 15.62 15.44 -36.46
C ARG A 3 14.35 14.79 -35.90
N ALA A 4 14.47 13.55 -35.43
CA ALA A 4 13.44 12.92 -34.63
C ALA A 4 13.37 13.66 -33.28
N VAL A 5 12.30 14.42 -33.05
CA VAL A 5 11.97 14.96 -31.72
C VAL A 5 11.26 13.84 -30.99
N THR A 6 11.90 13.26 -29.98
CA THR A 6 11.22 12.36 -29.05
C THR A 6 10.18 13.17 -28.29
N VAL A 7 8.90 12.98 -28.63
CA VAL A 7 7.79 13.56 -27.85
C VAL A 7 7.79 12.86 -26.49
N ARG A 8 8.38 13.50 -25.48
CA ARG A 8 8.20 13.09 -24.09
C ARG A 8 6.91 13.70 -23.58
N LEU A 9 6.17 12.92 -22.80
CA LEU A 9 5.11 13.48 -21.98
C LEU A 9 5.67 14.63 -21.14
N PRO A 10 4.90 15.71 -20.93
CA PRO A 10 5.32 16.76 -20.01
C PRO A 10 5.62 16.14 -18.64
N GLY A 11 6.53 16.77 -17.89
CA GLY A 11 6.76 16.39 -16.51
C GLY A 11 5.47 16.46 -15.69
N PRO A 12 5.36 15.72 -14.57
CA PRO A 12 4.17 15.77 -13.74
C PRO A 12 3.91 17.21 -13.26
N PRO A 13 2.63 17.60 -13.08
CA PRO A 13 2.29 18.91 -12.54
C PRO A 13 2.95 19.16 -11.17
N PRO A 14 3.27 20.41 -10.82
CA PRO A 14 3.73 20.75 -9.48
C PRO A 14 2.69 20.37 -8.40
N VAL A 15 3.15 20.07 -7.18
CA VAL A 15 2.27 19.68 -6.06
C VAL A 15 1.17 20.71 -5.78
N ALA A 16 1.47 22.01 -5.92
CA ALA A 16 0.49 23.07 -5.75
C ALA A 16 -0.67 22.93 -6.77
N GLN A 17 -0.33 22.69 -8.04
CA GLN A 17 -1.32 22.48 -9.09
C GLN A 17 -2.12 21.19 -8.87
N LEU A 18 -1.49 20.11 -8.40
CA LEU A 18 -2.21 18.87 -8.07
C LEU A 18 -3.22 19.09 -6.92
N ARG A 19 -2.88 19.92 -5.93
CA ARG A 19 -3.81 20.30 -4.85
C ARG A 19 -4.99 21.13 -5.37
N ASP A 20 -4.74 22.04 -6.30
CA ASP A 20 -5.78 22.87 -6.91
C ASP A 20 -6.74 22.05 -7.78
N ILE A 21 -6.22 21.03 -8.49
CA ILE A 21 -7.04 20.07 -9.25
C ILE A 21 -7.92 19.25 -8.28
N GLY A 22 -7.37 18.87 -7.14
CA GLY A 22 -8.05 18.04 -6.15
C GLY A 22 -8.20 16.58 -6.58
N ILE A 23 -8.98 15.82 -5.81
CA ILE A 23 -9.35 14.43 -6.12
C ILE A 23 -10.85 14.40 -6.40
N ARG A 24 -11.22 13.83 -7.55
CA ARG A 24 -12.59 13.72 -8.02
C ARG A 24 -13.26 12.48 -7.43
N ASN A 25 -14.59 12.48 -7.37
CA ASN A 25 -15.33 11.38 -6.74
C ASN A 25 -15.10 10.03 -7.46
N GLU A 26 -14.90 10.06 -8.77
CA GLU A 26 -14.59 8.89 -9.60
C GLU A 26 -13.15 8.35 -9.41
N GLU A 27 -12.27 9.11 -8.77
CA GLU A 27 -10.89 8.70 -8.46
C GLU A 27 -10.80 8.00 -7.10
N TYR A 28 -11.93 7.86 -6.39
CA TYR A 28 -12.02 7.02 -5.21
C TYR A 28 -12.68 5.69 -5.56
N MET A 29 -12.06 4.59 -5.17
CA MET A 29 -12.76 3.31 -5.09
C MET A 29 -13.49 3.20 -3.75
N ARG A 30 -14.60 2.47 -3.72
CA ARG A 30 -15.33 2.17 -2.48
C ARG A 30 -15.05 0.76 -2.03
N ILE A 31 -14.66 0.60 -0.76
CA ILE A 31 -14.58 -0.70 -0.11
C ILE A 31 -15.71 -0.78 0.93
N PRO A 32 -16.81 -1.51 0.65
CA PRO A 32 -17.87 -1.73 1.61
C PRO A 32 -17.42 -2.68 2.74
N THR A 33 -18.14 -2.65 3.86
CA THR A 33 -17.85 -3.48 5.05
C THR A 33 -18.05 -4.98 4.85
N GLY A 34 -18.79 -5.39 3.81
CA GLY A 34 -19.07 -6.80 3.53
C GLY A 34 -17.91 -7.55 2.86
N GLU A 35 -16.94 -6.83 2.28
CA GLU A 35 -15.85 -7.41 1.51
C GLU A 35 -14.74 -8.00 2.39
N LEU A 36 -14.21 -9.14 1.97
CA LEU A 36 -13.06 -9.77 2.61
C LEU A 36 -11.76 -9.21 2.05
N TRP A 37 -10.89 -8.78 2.96
CA TRP A 37 -9.54 -8.32 2.67
C TRP A 37 -8.52 -9.17 3.40
N TRP A 38 -7.33 -9.27 2.82
CA TRP A 38 -6.33 -10.25 3.22
C TRP A 38 -5.01 -9.58 3.51
N ARG A 39 -4.35 -10.01 4.58
CA ARG A 39 -3.01 -9.57 4.93
C ARG A 39 -2.17 -10.75 5.37
N ILE A 40 -0.94 -10.81 4.85
CA ILE A 40 0.12 -11.65 5.43
C ILE A 40 0.87 -10.82 6.46
N HIS A 41 1.05 -11.39 7.64
CA HIS A 41 1.80 -10.75 8.72
C HIS A 41 2.58 -11.80 9.50
N ARG A 42 3.71 -11.40 10.06
CA ARG A 42 4.52 -12.23 10.96
C ARG A 42 3.97 -12.11 12.38
N THR A 43 4.04 -13.20 13.13
CA THR A 43 3.67 -13.21 14.56
C THR A 43 4.89 -13.35 15.48
N ALA A 44 6.09 -13.53 14.92
CA ALA A 44 7.35 -13.55 15.66
C ALA A 44 8.46 -12.74 14.94
N GLY A 45 9.41 -12.21 15.72
CA GLY A 45 10.56 -11.41 15.25
C GLY A 45 10.65 -10.02 15.91
N HIS A 46 11.62 -9.22 15.50
CA HIS A 46 11.93 -7.91 16.13
C HIS A 46 10.93 -6.79 15.80
N HIS A 47 10.25 -6.88 14.66
CA HIS A 47 9.34 -5.85 14.15
C HIS A 47 7.98 -6.46 13.81
N VAL A 48 7.42 -7.22 14.76
CA VAL A 48 6.09 -7.81 14.63
C VAL A 48 5.04 -6.71 14.71
N LEU A 49 4.12 -6.72 13.75
CA LEU A 49 2.97 -5.85 13.72
C LEU A 49 1.72 -6.72 13.69
N ALA A 50 0.77 -6.45 14.61
CA ALA A 50 -0.50 -7.15 14.62
C ALA A 50 -1.25 -6.94 13.29
N TRP A 51 -2.07 -7.92 12.89
CA TRP A 51 -2.80 -7.89 11.62
C TRP A 51 -3.65 -6.62 11.43
N ASN A 52 -4.21 -6.10 12.53
CA ASN A 52 -5.04 -4.90 12.59
C ASN A 52 -4.28 -3.62 12.93
N ALA A 53 -2.97 -3.69 13.17
CA ALA A 53 -2.16 -2.52 13.47
C ALA A 53 -1.62 -1.86 12.19
N PHE A 54 -1.47 -0.55 12.26
CA PHE A 54 -0.84 0.26 11.22
C PHE A 54 0.66 0.37 11.49
N ARG A 55 1.47 0.36 10.43
CA ARG A 55 2.90 0.64 10.53
C ARG A 55 3.13 2.15 10.43
N GLU A 56 3.78 2.72 11.42
CA GLU A 56 4.08 4.16 11.49
C GLU A 56 5.55 4.50 11.17
N HIS A 57 6.42 3.51 10.98
CA HIS A 57 7.81 3.74 10.57
C HIS A 57 7.97 3.58 9.06
N GLY A 58 8.32 4.64 8.33
CA GLY A 58 8.48 4.64 6.86
C GLY A 58 9.06 5.96 6.33
N PRO A 59 9.23 6.12 5.01
CA PRO A 59 8.75 5.23 3.95
C PRO A 59 9.68 4.03 3.66
N HIS A 60 9.09 2.87 3.39
CA HIS A 60 9.74 1.59 3.04
C HIS A 60 9.15 0.97 1.76
N LEU A 61 7.88 1.21 1.46
CA LEU A 61 7.17 0.65 0.31
C LEU A 61 6.79 1.74 -0.70
N ARG A 62 6.58 1.33 -1.96
CA ARG A 62 6.35 2.24 -3.10
C ARG A 62 5.21 3.23 -2.93
N PHE A 63 4.20 2.89 -2.12
CA PHE A 63 3.00 3.70 -1.90
C PHE A 63 2.91 4.20 -0.46
N ASP A 64 4.04 4.28 0.26
CA ASP A 64 4.04 4.86 1.59
C ASP A 64 3.80 6.37 1.49
N PRO A 65 2.77 6.92 2.17
CA PRO A 65 2.54 8.36 2.23
C PRO A 65 3.52 9.08 3.16
N HIS A 66 4.37 8.34 3.90
CA HIS A 66 5.34 8.92 4.82
C HIS A 66 6.38 9.79 4.09
N PRO A 67 6.66 11.01 4.57
CA PRO A 67 7.72 11.82 3.97
C PRO A 67 9.09 11.20 4.25
N PRO A 68 10.03 11.22 3.29
CA PRO A 68 11.41 10.83 3.54
C PRO A 68 12.08 11.79 4.55
N PRO A 69 13.15 11.36 5.25
CA PRO A 69 13.71 10.01 5.29
C PRO A 69 12.88 9.05 6.15
N ALA A 70 13.24 7.76 6.11
CA ALA A 70 12.60 6.73 6.90
C ALA A 70 12.75 6.98 8.41
N ARG A 71 11.62 7.15 9.11
CA ARG A 71 11.55 7.36 10.56
C ARG A 71 10.17 6.96 11.09
N HIS A 72 9.98 7.03 12.41
CA HIS A 72 8.66 6.94 13.02
C HIS A 72 7.85 8.24 12.78
N HIS A 73 6.58 8.10 12.44
CA HIS A 73 5.63 9.19 12.25
C HIS A 73 4.37 8.93 13.09
N ASP A 74 4.34 9.48 14.30
CA ASP A 74 3.27 9.28 15.28
C ASP A 74 1.88 9.59 14.67
N GLY A 75 0.97 8.62 14.74
CA GLY A 75 -0.40 8.77 14.24
C GLY A 75 -0.54 8.75 12.72
N HIS A 76 0.57 8.64 11.98
CA HIS A 76 0.57 8.45 10.54
C HIS A 76 0.84 6.98 10.25
N GLY A 77 -0.22 6.18 10.23
CA GLY A 77 -0.14 4.74 10.02
C GLY A 77 -0.42 4.29 8.59
N VAL A 78 0.26 3.24 8.14
CA VAL A 78 -0.01 2.58 6.85
C VAL A 78 -0.38 1.13 7.06
N TRP A 79 -1.44 0.67 6.39
CA TRP A 79 -1.87 -0.72 6.39
C TRP A 79 -1.87 -1.24 4.94
N TYR A 80 -1.18 -2.36 4.73
CA TYR A 80 -1.13 -3.05 3.44
C TYR A 80 -1.90 -4.35 3.53
N GLY A 81 -2.81 -4.53 2.57
CA GLY A 81 -3.54 -5.77 2.35
C GLY A 81 -4.04 -5.84 0.92
N ALA A 82 -4.73 -6.93 0.61
CA ALA A 82 -5.18 -7.25 -0.73
C ALA A 82 -6.64 -7.70 -0.74
N SER A 83 -7.33 -7.47 -1.85
CA SER A 83 -8.71 -7.89 -2.08
C SER A 83 -8.88 -9.41 -2.22
N GLY A 84 -7.77 -10.15 -2.35
CA GLY A 84 -7.78 -11.61 -2.45
C GLY A 84 -6.54 -12.27 -1.82
N PRO A 85 -6.65 -13.53 -1.39
CA PRO A 85 -5.56 -14.25 -0.72
C PRO A 85 -4.38 -14.48 -1.66
N THR A 86 -4.63 -14.76 -2.94
CA THR A 86 -3.57 -14.96 -3.95
C THR A 86 -2.74 -13.70 -4.16
N VAL A 87 -3.36 -12.52 -4.16
CA VAL A 87 -2.64 -11.25 -4.29
C VAL A 87 -1.81 -10.99 -3.04
N ALA A 88 -2.35 -11.27 -1.84
CA ALA A 88 -1.58 -11.16 -0.60
C ALA A 88 -0.35 -12.09 -0.59
N LEU A 89 -0.50 -13.32 -1.08
CA LEU A 89 0.60 -14.29 -1.24
C LEU A 89 1.61 -13.87 -2.30
N ALA A 90 1.15 -13.26 -3.39
CA ALA A 90 2.02 -12.76 -4.44
C ALA A 90 2.98 -11.68 -3.90
N GLU A 91 2.50 -10.78 -3.04
CA GLU A 91 3.36 -9.77 -2.38
C GLU A 91 4.47 -10.42 -1.53
N ALA A 92 4.15 -11.44 -0.74
CA ALA A 92 5.15 -12.18 0.04
C ALA A 92 6.14 -12.94 -0.86
N PHE A 93 5.65 -13.47 -1.98
CA PHE A 93 6.47 -14.18 -2.96
C PHE A 93 7.42 -13.25 -3.74
N GLN A 94 7.08 -11.98 -3.96
CA GLN A 94 7.93 -11.06 -4.73
C GLN A 94 9.30 -10.83 -4.09
N ALA A 95 9.40 -10.90 -2.76
CA ALA A 95 10.66 -10.67 -2.05
C ALA A 95 11.72 -11.73 -2.36
N ASP A 96 11.38 -13.01 -2.17
CA ASP A 96 12.34 -14.12 -2.19
C ASP A 96 12.04 -15.17 -3.27
N ARG A 97 11.03 -14.92 -4.13
CA ARG A 97 10.51 -15.87 -5.14
C ARG A 97 10.16 -17.26 -4.56
N THR A 98 9.90 -17.29 -3.26
CA THR A 98 9.47 -18.43 -2.45
C THR A 98 8.66 -17.88 -1.29
N ILE A 99 7.75 -18.69 -0.74
CA ILE A 99 7.00 -18.34 0.46
C ILE A 99 7.53 -19.19 1.61
N ASP A 100 8.35 -18.59 2.47
CA ASP A 100 8.79 -19.23 3.71
C ASP A 100 7.62 -19.24 4.70
N ARG A 101 7.14 -20.45 5.02
CA ARG A 101 5.97 -20.68 5.89
C ARG A 101 6.34 -20.75 7.37
N PHE A 102 7.62 -20.70 7.71
CA PHE A 102 8.12 -20.88 9.07
C PHE A 102 8.76 -19.60 9.61
N ARG A 103 9.52 -18.88 8.79
CA ARG A 103 10.26 -17.69 9.23
C ARG A 103 9.32 -16.58 9.71
N GLY A 104 9.39 -16.29 11.01
CA GLY A 104 8.56 -15.28 11.66
C GLY A 104 7.12 -15.73 11.91
N HIS A 105 6.84 -17.04 11.81
CA HIS A 105 5.52 -17.65 11.99
C HIS A 105 4.42 -16.85 11.25
N PRO A 106 4.47 -16.78 9.91
CA PRO A 106 3.55 -15.94 9.16
C PRO A 106 2.13 -16.53 9.12
N TYR A 107 1.15 -15.65 9.23
CA TYR A 107 -0.26 -15.98 9.09
C TYR A 107 -0.89 -15.17 7.96
N LEU A 108 -1.76 -15.84 7.20
CA LEU A 108 -2.70 -15.21 6.29
C LEU A 108 -4.00 -14.94 7.04
N THR A 109 -4.34 -13.67 7.21
CA THR A 109 -5.55 -13.25 7.92
C THR A 109 -6.54 -12.62 6.96
N GLY A 110 -7.76 -13.16 6.93
CA GLY A 110 -8.91 -12.53 6.30
C GLY A 110 -9.65 -11.66 7.30
N LEU A 111 -10.07 -10.46 6.88
CA LEU A 111 -10.81 -9.52 7.70
C LEU A 111 -11.88 -8.78 6.89
N ARG A 112 -12.81 -8.15 7.62
CA ARG A 112 -13.76 -7.17 7.09
C ARG A 112 -13.55 -5.84 7.79
N PHE A 113 -13.73 -4.74 7.07
CA PHE A 113 -13.67 -3.42 7.68
C PHE A 113 -14.95 -3.11 8.44
N THR A 114 -14.83 -2.35 9.52
CA THR A 114 -15.96 -1.91 10.35
C THR A 114 -16.66 -0.66 9.80
N ARG A 115 -16.06 -0.03 8.78
CA ARG A 115 -16.61 1.12 8.06
C ARG A 115 -16.27 1.03 6.58
N GLU A 116 -17.06 1.71 5.74
CA GLU A 116 -16.68 1.93 4.34
C GLU A 116 -15.34 2.68 4.27
N LEU A 117 -14.46 2.22 3.39
CA LEU A 117 -13.23 2.93 3.05
C LEU A 117 -13.33 3.54 1.65
N ARG A 118 -12.63 4.65 1.47
CA ARG A 118 -12.52 5.38 0.19
C ARG A 118 -11.06 5.65 -0.15
N PRO A 119 -10.26 4.62 -0.47
CA PRO A 119 -8.91 4.85 -0.96
C PRO A 119 -8.93 5.43 -2.39
N LEU A 120 -7.83 6.08 -2.75
CA LEU A 120 -7.59 6.54 -4.12
C LEU A 120 -7.43 5.32 -5.04
N ASP A 121 -8.08 5.35 -6.20
CA ASP A 121 -7.98 4.36 -7.26
C ASP A 121 -6.83 4.74 -8.21
N ILE A 122 -5.73 3.97 -8.20
CA ILE A 122 -4.44 4.29 -8.84
C ILE A 122 -3.94 3.19 -9.77
#